data_AF-C0ESN5-F1
#
_entry.id   AF-C0ESN5-F1
#
_cell.length_a   1.000
_cell.length_b   1.000
_cell.length_c   1.000
_cell.angle_alpha   90.00
_cell.angle_beta   90.00
_cell.angle_gamma   90.00
#
_symmetry.space_group_name_H-M   'P 1'
#
loop_
_entity.id
_entity.type
_entity.pdbx_description
1 polymer ?
#
loop_
_entity_poly.entity_id
_entity_poly.type
_entity_poly.pdbx_seq_one_letter_code
_entity_poly.pdbx_strand_id
1 'polypeptide(L)'
;MAVYKDKWNGYKGTTWRVACYYKDWKGVRRKHEKRGFSTKKEALKYEREFLAKTSKDINMGFGAFIDIYMGDLRPQLKASTMDNKENIIEAHILPYFKDRSLSEITSVDVLQWQNELLSQRDENGKGYSQTYLRSIQNQLNAIFNHAVKYYELPRNPCIANKKMGRAKGKEMQFWTLDEYLKFSEAIKDKPISYYAFQILYWTGIRCGDDDDKIRLNQRKPSKYKGLSRFGPEKNLQRINKFMKERPIFYKNLIQMKENFRFYLRCFYCITKVVILQFNSENRTELARNG
;
A
#
# COMPACT_ATOMS: atom_id res chain seq x y z
N MET A 1 31.97 -7.07 -28.80
CA MET A 1 31.93 -8.16 -27.80
C MET A 1 32.28 -7.56 -26.45
N ALA A 2 31.36 -7.52 -25.47
CA ALA A 2 31.61 -6.93 -24.15
C ALA A 2 31.84 -7.97 -23.04
N VAL A 3 31.87 -9.26 -23.37
CA VAL A 3 32.08 -10.37 -22.43
C VAL A 3 33.46 -10.99 -22.63
N TYR A 4 34.22 -11.11 -21.54
CA TYR A 4 35.61 -11.56 -21.53
C TYR A 4 35.85 -12.61 -20.44
N LYS A 5 36.82 -13.51 -20.63
CA LYS A 5 37.34 -14.32 -19.51
C LYS A 5 38.06 -13.42 -18.53
N ASP A 6 37.80 -13.59 -17.23
CA ASP A 6 38.42 -12.80 -16.18
C ASP A 6 39.81 -13.36 -15.84
N LYS A 7 40.85 -12.59 -16.14
CA LYS A 7 42.26 -12.96 -15.90
C LYS A 7 42.83 -12.27 -14.66
N TRP A 8 42.01 -11.61 -13.84
CA TRP A 8 42.47 -10.96 -12.60
C TRP A 8 43.05 -11.96 -11.60
N ASN A 9 44.06 -11.51 -10.83
CA ASN A 9 44.94 -12.34 -9.99
C ASN A 9 44.28 -12.86 -8.70
N GLY A 10 43.15 -13.55 -8.88
CA GLY A 10 42.32 -14.21 -7.87
C GLY A 10 41.28 -15.15 -8.49
N TYR A 11 41.00 -15.03 -9.79
CA TYR A 11 39.98 -15.81 -10.50
C TYR A 11 40.55 -16.81 -11.53
N LYS A 12 41.88 -16.89 -11.70
CA LYS A 12 42.61 -17.89 -12.54
C LYS A 12 42.01 -18.19 -13.94
N GLY A 13 41.25 -17.27 -14.56
CA GLY A 13 40.63 -17.51 -15.87
C GLY A 13 39.42 -18.45 -15.87
N THR A 14 38.90 -18.84 -14.70
CA THR A 14 37.75 -19.75 -14.58
C THR A 14 36.41 -19.00 -14.64
N THR A 15 36.40 -17.69 -14.34
CA THR A 15 35.20 -16.86 -14.35
C THR A 15 35.16 -15.90 -15.55
N TRP A 16 33.98 -15.34 -15.79
CA TRP A 16 33.69 -14.40 -16.85
C TRP A 16 33.39 -13.01 -16.28
N ARG A 17 33.73 -11.98 -17.05
CA ARG A 17 33.43 -10.57 -16.76
C ARG A 17 32.73 -9.90 -17.93
N VAL A 18 31.90 -8.92 -17.61
CA VAL A 18 31.21 -8.04 -18.55
C VAL A 18 31.78 -6.64 -18.41
N ALA A 19 32.25 -6.06 -19.51
CA ALA A 19 32.72 -4.68 -19.57
C ALA A 19 32.09 -3.99 -20.78
N CYS A 20 31.05 -3.20 -20.55
CA CYS A 20 30.28 -2.53 -21.60
C CYS A 20 30.25 -1.01 -21.39
N TYR A 21 30.12 -0.27 -22.48
CA TYR A 21 29.88 1.17 -22.44
C TYR A 21 28.39 1.43 -22.61
N TYR A 22 27.85 2.35 -21.82
CA TYR A 22 26.45 2.75 -21.89
C TYR A 22 26.34 4.28 -21.83
N LYS A 23 25.24 4.84 -22.35
CA LYS A 23 24.95 6.28 -22.18
C LYS A 23 24.06 6.43 -20.95
N ASP A 24 24.51 7.25 -20.01
CA ASP A 24 23.72 7.58 -18.83
C ASP A 24 22.50 8.45 -19.22
N TRP A 25 21.57 8.68 -18.28
CA TRP A 25 20.40 9.53 -18.50
C TRP A 25 20.74 10.97 -18.91
N LYS A 26 21.98 11.43 -18.62
CA LYS A 26 22.55 12.72 -19.07
C LYS A 26 23.20 12.67 -20.46
N GLY A 27 23.13 11.55 -21.18
CA GLY A 27 23.79 11.33 -22.47
C GLY A 27 25.30 11.06 -22.41
N VAL A 28 25.90 11.08 -21.22
CA VAL A 28 27.35 10.85 -21.01
C VAL A 28 27.67 9.37 -21.11
N ARG A 29 28.68 9.01 -21.91
CA ARG A 29 29.15 7.63 -22.07
C ARG A 29 29.94 7.19 -20.83
N ARG A 30 29.45 6.17 -20.13
CA ARG A 30 30.08 5.58 -18.94
C ARG A 30 30.47 4.13 -19.21
N LYS A 31 31.50 3.64 -18.51
CA LYS A 31 31.94 2.24 -18.54
C LYS A 31 31.34 1.52 -17.34
N HIS A 32 30.64 0.41 -17.59
CA HIS A 32 30.19 -0.52 -16.57
C HIS A 32 31.06 -1.78 -16.60
N GLU A 33 31.44 -2.28 -15.43
CA GLU A 33 32.17 -3.54 -15.32
C GLU A 33 31.59 -4.38 -14.18
N LYS A 34 31.21 -5.63 -14.48
CA LYS A 34 30.82 -6.62 -13.47
C LYS A 34 31.59 -7.92 -13.69
N ARG A 35 32.08 -8.50 -12.60
CA ARG A 35 32.95 -9.68 -12.58
C ARG A 35 32.32 -10.82 -11.78
N GLY A 36 32.87 -12.03 -11.92
CA GLY A 36 32.51 -13.18 -11.08
C GLY A 36 31.41 -14.08 -11.64
N PHE A 37 31.12 -14.05 -12.95
CA PHE A 37 30.16 -14.97 -13.55
C PHE A 37 30.80 -16.35 -13.75
N SER A 38 30.11 -17.42 -13.36
CA SER A 38 30.59 -18.79 -13.54
C SER A 38 30.61 -19.20 -15.01
N THR A 39 29.65 -18.73 -15.81
CA THR A 39 29.53 -19.10 -17.22
C THR A 39 29.48 -17.91 -18.17
N LYS A 40 29.92 -18.14 -19.43
CA LYS A 40 29.80 -17.15 -20.52
C LYS A 40 28.35 -16.79 -20.80
N LYS A 41 27.43 -17.75 -20.66
CA LYS A 41 26.00 -17.59 -20.94
C LYS A 41 25.35 -16.63 -19.94
N GLU A 42 25.66 -16.76 -18.65
CA GLU A 42 25.20 -15.83 -17.61
C GLU A 42 25.76 -14.42 -17.83
N ALA A 43 27.06 -14.30 -18.14
CA ALA A 43 27.67 -13.02 -18.43
C ALA A 43 27.03 -12.32 -19.65
N LEU A 44 26.73 -13.07 -20.72
CA LEU A 44 26.01 -12.56 -21.89
C LEU A 44 24.54 -12.19 -21.60
N LYS A 45 23.87 -12.92 -20.69
CA LYS A 45 22.51 -12.58 -20.24
C LYS A 45 22.54 -11.26 -19.46
N TYR A 46 23.50 -11.11 -18.55
CA TYR A 46 23.68 -9.90 -17.76
C TYR A 46 24.04 -8.67 -18.61
N GLU A 47 24.95 -8.80 -19.58
CA GLU A 47 25.29 -7.72 -20.51
C GLU A 47 24.04 -7.19 -21.21
N ARG A 48 23.24 -8.11 -21.78
CA ARG A 48 21.99 -7.76 -22.48
C ARG A 48 20.99 -7.08 -21.55
N GLU A 49 20.77 -7.64 -20.37
CA GLU A 49 19.87 -7.05 -19.37
C GLU A 49 20.33 -5.66 -18.92
N PHE A 50 21.64 -5.46 -18.69
CA PHE A 50 22.19 -4.18 -18.25
C PHE A 50 22.09 -3.10 -19.33
N LEU A 51 22.44 -3.44 -20.57
CA LEU A 51 22.31 -2.52 -21.70
C LEU A 51 20.85 -2.16 -21.95
N ALA A 52 19.94 -3.15 -21.93
CA ALA A 52 18.51 -2.92 -22.13
C ALA A 52 17.90 -2.04 -21.02
N LYS A 53 18.28 -2.26 -19.76
CA LYS A 53 17.90 -1.38 -18.62
C LYS A 53 18.33 0.06 -18.85
N THR A 54 19.48 0.27 -19.48
CA THR A 54 20.04 1.60 -19.70
C THR A 54 19.50 2.27 -20.97
N SER A 55 19.28 1.51 -22.04
CA SER A 55 18.79 2.03 -23.33
C SER A 55 17.28 2.25 -23.36
N LYS A 56 16.54 1.91 -22.29
CA LYS A 56 15.07 1.91 -22.25
C LYS A 56 14.46 1.08 -23.39
N ASP A 57 15.14 0.02 -23.80
CA ASP A 57 14.70 -0.83 -24.90
C ASP A 57 13.51 -1.70 -24.46
N ILE A 58 12.42 -1.63 -25.23
CA ILE A 58 11.19 -2.38 -24.99
C ILE A 58 11.42 -3.90 -25.16
N ASN A 59 12.50 -4.31 -25.82
CA ASN A 59 12.89 -5.71 -25.97
C ASN A 59 13.57 -6.29 -24.71
N MET A 60 13.61 -5.54 -23.60
CA MET A 60 14.08 -6.07 -22.33
C MET A 60 13.14 -7.15 -21.79
N GLY A 61 13.71 -8.09 -21.03
CA GLY A 61 12.91 -9.08 -20.30
C GLY A 61 11.98 -8.41 -19.29
N PHE A 62 10.78 -8.94 -19.13
CA PHE A 62 9.76 -8.40 -18.24
C PHE A 62 10.25 -8.32 -16.79
N GLY A 63 10.99 -9.32 -16.31
CA GLY A 63 11.61 -9.28 -14.97
C GLY A 63 12.57 -8.10 -14.80
N ALA A 64 13.38 -7.81 -15.82
CA ALA A 64 14.28 -6.65 -15.80
C ALA A 64 13.49 -5.32 -15.80
N PHE A 65 12.37 -5.26 -16.51
CA PHE A 65 11.48 -4.10 -16.51
C PHE A 65 10.83 -3.87 -15.14
N ILE A 66 10.42 -4.93 -14.44
CA ILE A 66 9.85 -4.84 -13.08
C ILE A 66 10.84 -4.17 -12.12
N ASP A 67 12.13 -4.50 -12.18
CA ASP A 67 13.14 -3.84 -11.33
C ASP A 67 13.18 -2.33 -11.56
N ILE A 68 13.10 -1.91 -12.83
CA ILE A 68 13.09 -0.49 -13.20
C ILE A 68 11.79 0.17 -12.70
N TYR A 69 10.65 -0.45 -12.98
CA TYR A 69 9.33 -0.01 -12.54
C TYR A 69 9.27 0.19 -11.02
N MET A 70 9.79 -0.76 -10.25
CA MET A 70 9.86 -0.64 -8.79
C MET A 70 10.81 0.47 -8.37
N GLY A 71 11.97 0.62 -9.02
CA GLY A 71 12.90 1.72 -8.78
C GLY A 71 12.27 3.10 -8.97
N ASP A 72 11.48 3.26 -10.05
CA ASP A 72 10.80 4.52 -10.39
C ASP A 72 9.70 4.89 -9.37
N LEU A 73 9.05 3.87 -8.77
CA LEU A 73 7.97 4.05 -7.80
C LEU A 73 8.42 4.20 -6.34
N ARG A 74 9.54 3.58 -5.95
CA ARG A 74 10.08 3.62 -4.57
C ARG A 74 10.11 5.02 -3.94
N PRO A 75 10.57 6.11 -4.61
CA PRO A 75 10.62 7.43 -3.98
C PRO A 75 9.24 8.10 -3.82
N GLN A 76 8.20 7.60 -4.50
CA GLN A 76 6.87 8.23 -4.54
C GLN A 76 5.85 7.56 -3.62
N LEU A 77 6.11 6.30 -3.22
CA LEU A 77 5.14 5.48 -2.50
C LEU A 77 5.58 5.20 -1.06
N LYS A 78 4.60 5.05 -0.17
CA LYS A 78 4.83 4.58 1.20
C LYS A 78 5.36 3.14 1.18
N ALA A 79 6.21 2.79 2.15
CA ALA A 79 6.78 1.45 2.29
C ALA A 79 5.72 0.35 2.26
N SER A 80 4.65 0.47 3.06
CA SER A 80 3.57 -0.54 3.07
C SER A 80 2.86 -0.72 1.72
N THR A 81 2.76 0.33 0.90
CA THR A 81 2.21 0.22 -0.45
C THR A 81 3.19 -0.47 -1.39
N MET A 82 4.49 -0.23 -1.22
CA MET A 82 5.54 -0.92 -1.98
C MET A 82 5.58 -2.41 -1.65
N ASP A 83 5.57 -2.77 -0.37
CA ASP A 83 5.61 -4.16 0.08
C ASP A 83 4.41 -4.94 -0.49
N ASN A 84 3.22 -4.35 -0.44
CA ASN A 84 2.01 -4.96 -1.03
C ASN A 84 2.14 -5.16 -2.55
N LYS A 85 2.77 -4.23 -3.27
CA LYS A 85 3.00 -4.35 -4.71
C LYS A 85 4.01 -5.45 -5.01
N GLU A 86 5.13 -5.46 -4.28
CA GLU A 86 6.21 -6.44 -4.43
C GLU A 86 5.69 -7.85 -4.20
N ASN A 87 4.97 -8.08 -3.09
CA ASN A 87 4.34 -9.37 -2.79
C ASN A 87 3.41 -9.86 -3.91
N ILE A 88 2.54 -8.99 -4.45
CA ILE A 88 1.62 -9.38 -5.53
C ILE A 88 2.39 -9.70 -6.82
N ILE A 89 3.40 -8.89 -7.14
CA ILE A 89 4.17 -9.03 -8.38
C ILE A 89 5.02 -10.30 -8.32
N GLU A 90 5.71 -10.56 -7.22
CA GLU A 90 6.54 -11.74 -7.01
C GLU A 90 5.73 -13.03 -6.94
N ALA A 91 4.59 -13.02 -6.25
CA ALA A 91 3.79 -14.22 -6.07
C ALA A 91 2.98 -14.61 -7.31
N HIS A 92 2.48 -13.63 -8.09
CA HIS A 92 1.44 -13.91 -9.10
C HIS A 92 1.78 -13.45 -10.51
N ILE A 93 2.70 -12.51 -10.70
CA ILE A 93 2.98 -11.93 -12.03
C ILE A 93 4.32 -12.45 -12.57
N LEU A 94 5.39 -12.32 -11.78
CA LEU A 94 6.73 -12.76 -12.20
C LEU A 94 6.82 -14.25 -12.55
N PRO A 95 6.17 -15.20 -11.86
CA PRO A 95 6.29 -16.62 -12.20
C PRO A 95 5.91 -16.95 -13.65
N TYR A 96 4.99 -16.17 -14.23
CA TYR A 96 4.52 -16.37 -15.60
C TYR A 96 5.32 -15.55 -16.64
N PHE A 97 5.59 -14.28 -16.35
CA PHE A 97 6.11 -13.34 -17.36
C PHE A 97 7.63 -13.10 -17.29
N LYS A 98 8.32 -13.47 -16.21
CA LYS A 98 9.70 -13.03 -15.91
C LYS A 98 10.68 -13.14 -17.09
N ASP A 99 10.68 -14.26 -17.80
CA ASP A 99 11.62 -14.54 -18.89
C ASP A 99 11.12 -14.12 -20.29
N ARG A 100 9.88 -13.59 -20.40
CA ARG A 100 9.33 -13.07 -21.66
C ARG A 100 9.85 -11.66 -21.93
N SER A 101 10.03 -11.30 -23.20
CA SER A 101 10.29 -9.91 -23.59
C SER A 101 9.05 -9.05 -23.33
N LEU A 102 9.23 -7.83 -22.84
CA LEU A 102 8.13 -6.89 -22.59
C LEU A 102 7.33 -6.57 -23.87
N SER A 103 8.01 -6.48 -25.03
CA SER A 103 7.41 -6.25 -26.35
C SER A 103 6.64 -7.46 -26.90
N GLU A 104 6.97 -8.67 -26.45
CA GLU A 104 6.39 -9.92 -26.97
C GLU A 104 5.13 -10.35 -26.23
N ILE A 105 4.82 -9.75 -25.07
CA ILE A 105 3.64 -10.12 -24.29
C ILE A 105 2.37 -9.63 -24.99
N THR A 106 1.55 -10.58 -25.42
CA THR A 106 0.29 -10.33 -26.13
C THR A 106 -0.91 -10.39 -25.20
N SER A 107 -2.09 -10.00 -25.71
CA SER A 107 -3.35 -10.20 -25.00
C SER A 107 -3.67 -11.68 -24.77
N VAL A 108 -3.21 -12.59 -25.64
CA VAL A 108 -3.41 -14.04 -25.49
C VAL A 108 -2.63 -14.56 -24.29
N ASP A 109 -1.38 -14.11 -24.11
CA ASP A 109 -0.55 -14.50 -22.95
C ASP A 109 -1.21 -14.05 -21.63
N VAL A 110 -1.76 -12.84 -21.62
CA VAL A 110 -2.49 -12.32 -20.45
C VAL A 110 -3.76 -13.14 -20.20
N LEU A 111 -4.50 -13.58 -21.24
CA LEU A 111 -5.67 -14.44 -21.07
C LEU A 111 -5.29 -15.82 -20.48
N GLN A 112 -4.18 -16.41 -20.95
CA GLN A 112 -3.68 -17.67 -20.42
C GLN A 112 -3.27 -17.55 -18.94
N TRP A 113 -2.55 -16.48 -18.60
CA TRP A 113 -2.20 -16.16 -17.21
C TRP A 113 -3.44 -15.95 -16.33
N GLN A 114 -4.49 -15.28 -16.85
CA GLN A 114 -5.76 -15.14 -16.14
C GLN A 114 -6.40 -16.50 -15.85
N ASN A 115 -6.40 -17.41 -16.83
CA ASN A 115 -6.95 -18.75 -16.67
C ASN A 115 -6.17 -19.57 -15.63
N GLU A 116 -4.85 -19.44 -15.58
CA GLU A 116 -4.02 -20.10 -14.56
C GLU A 116 -4.33 -19.57 -13.15
N LEU A 117 -4.42 -18.26 -12.97
CA LEU A 117 -4.81 -17.70 -11.67
C LEU A 117 -6.23 -18.10 -11.24
N LEU A 118 -7.15 -18.25 -12.21
CA LEU A 118 -8.51 -18.69 -11.95
C LEU A 118 -8.62 -20.21 -11.72
N SER A 119 -7.62 -21.01 -12.09
CA SER A 119 -7.61 -22.46 -11.85
C SER A 119 -6.95 -22.84 -10.52
N GLN A 120 -6.10 -21.98 -9.96
CA GLN A 120 -5.46 -22.20 -8.66
C GLN A 120 -6.49 -22.38 -7.53
N ARG A 121 -6.25 -23.38 -6.67
CA ARG A 121 -7.07 -23.71 -5.50
C ARG A 121 -6.16 -23.87 -4.30
N ASP A 122 -6.66 -23.49 -3.12
CA ASP A 122 -6.02 -23.79 -1.84
C ASP A 122 -6.27 -25.25 -1.42
N GLU A 123 -5.71 -25.65 -0.27
CA GLU A 123 -5.90 -26.96 0.36
C GLU A 123 -7.37 -27.34 0.61
N ASN A 124 -8.25 -26.34 0.70
CA ASN A 124 -9.69 -26.50 0.92
C ASN A 124 -10.49 -26.42 -0.40
N GLY A 125 -9.82 -26.44 -1.55
CA GLY A 125 -10.47 -26.37 -2.86
C GLY A 125 -11.05 -24.99 -3.20
N LYS A 126 -10.67 -23.93 -2.47
CA LYS A 126 -11.17 -22.57 -2.67
C LYS A 126 -10.17 -21.74 -3.47
N GLY A 127 -10.68 -20.99 -4.45
CA GLY A 127 -9.89 -20.04 -5.24
C GLY A 127 -9.73 -18.69 -4.55
N TYR A 128 -8.90 -17.82 -5.15
CA TYR A 128 -8.72 -16.45 -4.70
C TYR A 128 -10.04 -15.67 -4.63
N SER A 129 -10.10 -14.71 -3.69
CA SER A 129 -11.25 -13.81 -3.60
C SER A 129 -11.37 -12.93 -4.84
N GLN A 130 -12.61 -12.59 -5.22
CA GLN A 130 -12.90 -11.79 -6.41
C GLN A 130 -12.26 -10.40 -6.35
N THR A 131 -12.14 -9.79 -5.17
CA THR A 131 -11.45 -8.51 -4.98
C THR A 131 -9.94 -8.65 -5.12
N TYR A 132 -9.36 -9.75 -4.62
CA TYR A 132 -7.92 -9.98 -4.74
C TYR A 132 -7.50 -10.24 -6.19
N LEU A 133 -8.25 -11.06 -6.93
CA LEU A 133 -8.04 -11.25 -8.38
C LEU A 133 -8.09 -9.91 -9.14
N ARG A 134 -9.00 -9.02 -8.75
CA ARG A 134 -9.07 -7.68 -9.33
C ARG A 134 -7.83 -6.84 -9.01
N SER A 135 -7.34 -6.92 -7.77
CA SER A 135 -6.10 -6.24 -7.36
C SER A 135 -4.89 -6.74 -8.15
N ILE A 136 -4.74 -8.05 -8.33
CA ILE A 136 -3.65 -8.64 -9.13
C ILE A 136 -3.70 -8.13 -10.57
N GLN A 137 -4.87 -8.21 -11.23
CA GLN A 137 -5.06 -7.70 -12.60
C GLN A 137 -4.73 -6.21 -12.70
N ASN A 138 -5.14 -5.41 -11.71
CA ASN A 138 -4.88 -3.97 -11.70
C ASN A 138 -3.37 -3.68 -11.56
N GLN A 139 -2.60 -4.48 -10.83
CA GLN A 139 -1.15 -4.32 -10.76
C GLN A 139 -0.50 -4.60 -12.11
N LEU A 140 -0.86 -5.70 -12.78
CA LEU A 140 -0.36 -6.00 -14.12
C LEU A 140 -0.68 -4.88 -15.11
N ASN A 141 -1.92 -4.38 -15.07
CA ASN A 141 -2.35 -3.26 -15.90
C ASN A 141 -1.57 -1.98 -15.61
N ALA A 142 -1.22 -1.72 -14.33
CA ALA A 142 -0.43 -0.56 -13.95
C ALA A 142 1.02 -0.64 -14.45
N ILE A 143 1.63 -1.83 -14.44
CA ILE A 143 2.96 -2.08 -14.98
C ILE A 143 2.98 -1.76 -16.49
N PHE A 144 2.04 -2.33 -17.26
CA PHE A 144 1.99 -2.07 -18.70
C PHE A 144 1.62 -0.63 -19.04
N ASN A 145 0.75 0.03 -18.26
CA ASN A 145 0.48 1.46 -18.45
C ASN A 145 1.73 2.32 -18.21
N HIS A 146 2.59 1.93 -17.26
CA HIS A 146 3.87 2.60 -17.05
C HIS A 146 4.80 2.41 -18.26
N ALA A 147 4.86 1.20 -18.81
CA ALA A 147 5.62 0.91 -20.02
C ALA A 147 5.15 1.73 -21.22
N VAL A 148 3.84 1.79 -21.47
CA VAL A 148 3.26 2.60 -22.56
C VAL A 148 3.60 4.08 -22.37
N LYS A 149 3.49 4.59 -21.14
CA LYS A 149 3.66 6.02 -20.87
C LYS A 149 5.11 6.51 -20.94
N TYR A 150 6.07 5.72 -20.48
CA TYR A 150 7.46 6.17 -20.29
C TYR A 150 8.50 5.45 -21.14
N TYR A 151 8.13 4.31 -21.74
CA TYR A 151 9.01 3.43 -22.50
C TYR A 151 8.45 3.16 -23.90
N GLU A 152 7.43 3.92 -24.35
CA GLU A 152 6.90 3.87 -25.72
C GLU A 152 6.39 2.49 -26.17
N LEU A 153 5.98 1.63 -25.22
CA LEU A 153 5.30 0.37 -25.56
C LEU A 153 4.05 0.71 -26.40
N PRO A 154 3.88 0.14 -27.62
CA PRO A 154 2.83 0.58 -28.54
C PRO A 154 1.41 0.46 -27.97
N ARG A 155 1.15 -0.59 -27.21
CA ARG A 155 -0.17 -0.85 -26.61
C ARG A 155 -0.05 -1.70 -25.37
N ASN A 156 -0.92 -1.45 -24.39
CA ASN A 156 -1.06 -2.30 -23.22
C ASN A 156 -1.84 -3.59 -23.57
N PRO A 157 -1.25 -4.80 -23.40
CA PRO A 157 -1.89 -6.06 -23.74
C PRO A 157 -3.09 -6.41 -22.85
N CYS A 158 -3.21 -5.79 -21.67
CA CYS A 158 -4.33 -6.02 -20.75
C CYS A 158 -5.65 -5.39 -21.23
N ILE A 159 -5.63 -4.48 -22.21
CA ILE A 159 -6.83 -3.73 -22.64
C ILE A 159 -7.87 -4.64 -23.30
N ALA A 160 -7.43 -5.60 -24.12
CA ALA A 160 -8.32 -6.48 -24.85
C ALA A 160 -9.03 -7.50 -23.94
N ASN A 161 -8.46 -7.78 -22.77
CA ASN A 161 -8.95 -8.83 -21.89
C ASN A 161 -9.98 -8.31 -20.91
N LYS A 162 -10.99 -9.14 -20.65
CA LYS A 162 -11.94 -8.90 -19.57
C LYS A 162 -11.19 -8.86 -18.25
N LYS A 163 -11.42 -7.83 -17.44
CA LYS A 163 -10.79 -7.72 -16.13
C LYS A 163 -11.33 -8.81 -15.21
N MET A 164 -10.40 -9.53 -14.55
CA MET A 164 -10.76 -10.53 -13.54
C MET A 164 -11.41 -9.90 -12.32
N GLY A 165 -12.20 -10.69 -11.61
CA GLY A 165 -12.69 -10.35 -10.29
C GLY A 165 -13.77 -9.27 -10.26
N ARG A 166 -14.06 -8.77 -9.05
CA ARG A 166 -15.01 -7.68 -8.79
C ARG A 166 -14.28 -6.49 -8.19
N ALA A 167 -14.67 -5.29 -8.62
CA ALA A 167 -14.06 -4.05 -8.13
C ALA A 167 -14.47 -3.70 -6.69
N LYS A 168 -15.70 -4.06 -6.29
CA LYS A 168 -16.21 -3.86 -4.95
C LYS A 168 -16.32 -5.21 -4.23
N GLY A 169 -15.88 -5.22 -2.98
CA GLY A 169 -16.09 -6.35 -2.08
C GLY A 169 -17.56 -6.53 -1.72
N LYS A 170 -17.84 -7.61 -0.99
CA LYS A 170 -19.13 -7.75 -0.32
C LYS A 170 -19.28 -6.63 0.71
N GLU A 171 -20.52 -6.18 0.93
CA GLU A 171 -20.80 -5.25 2.01
C GLU A 171 -20.40 -5.87 3.34
N MET A 172 -19.67 -5.10 4.14
CA MET A 172 -19.23 -5.51 5.45
C MET A 172 -20.39 -5.33 6.43
N GLN A 173 -20.72 -6.39 7.17
CA GLN A 173 -21.69 -6.30 8.25
C GLN A 173 -21.16 -5.33 9.31
N PHE A 174 -22.04 -4.48 9.84
CA PHE A 174 -21.72 -3.52 10.88
C PHE A 174 -22.58 -3.80 12.10
N TRP A 175 -22.04 -3.51 13.29
CA TRP A 175 -22.81 -3.65 14.52
C TRP A 175 -23.85 -2.55 14.65
N THR A 176 -25.08 -2.96 14.96
CA THR A 176 -26.10 -2.10 15.55
C THR A 176 -25.67 -1.66 16.95
N LEU A 177 -26.36 -0.66 17.51
CA LEU A 177 -26.07 -0.20 18.87
C LEU A 177 -26.26 -1.33 19.89
N ASP A 178 -27.35 -2.09 19.77
CA ASP A 178 -27.70 -3.14 20.74
C ASP A 178 -26.70 -4.30 20.69
N GLU A 179 -26.23 -4.67 19.49
CA GLU A 179 -25.18 -5.68 19.33
C GLU A 179 -23.85 -5.23 19.92
N TYR A 180 -23.47 -3.96 19.72
CA TYR A 180 -22.26 -3.42 20.33
C TYR A 180 -22.37 -3.37 21.85
N LEU A 181 -23.51 -2.97 22.41
CA LEU A 181 -23.71 -2.94 23.85
C LEU A 181 -23.58 -4.33 24.47
N LYS A 182 -24.18 -5.36 23.85
CA LYS A 182 -24.00 -6.77 24.25
C LYS A 182 -22.54 -7.20 24.23
N PHE A 183 -21.82 -6.87 23.15
CA PHE A 183 -20.38 -7.15 23.05
C PHE A 183 -19.58 -6.40 24.14
N SER A 184 -19.87 -5.13 24.38
CA SER A 184 -19.16 -4.29 25.34
C SER A 184 -19.28 -4.81 26.77
N GLU A 185 -20.45 -5.35 27.15
CA GLU A 185 -20.66 -5.93 28.47
C GLU A 185 -19.90 -7.26 28.61
N ALA A 186 -19.83 -8.06 27.54
CA ALA A 186 -19.11 -9.34 27.53
C ALA A 186 -17.58 -9.20 27.63
N ILE A 187 -17.01 -8.04 27.31
CA ILE A 187 -15.54 -7.79 27.39
C ILE A 187 -15.13 -6.92 28.59
N LYS A 188 -16.08 -6.61 29.48
CA LYS A 188 -15.91 -5.67 30.59
C LYS A 188 -14.91 -6.15 31.64
N ASP A 189 -14.74 -7.46 31.76
CA ASP A 189 -13.72 -8.14 32.56
C ASP A 189 -12.28 -7.89 32.05
N LYS A 190 -12.13 -7.45 30.79
CA LYS A 190 -10.85 -7.13 30.14
C LYS A 190 -10.69 -5.62 29.97
N PRO A 191 -10.19 -4.91 30.99
CA PRO A 191 -10.22 -3.45 31.02
C PRO A 191 -9.53 -2.80 29.81
N ILE A 192 -8.35 -3.29 29.39
CA ILE A 192 -7.62 -2.74 28.24
C ILE A 192 -8.44 -2.84 26.95
N SER A 193 -8.97 -4.03 26.66
CA SER A 193 -9.78 -4.27 25.48
C SER A 193 -11.08 -3.47 25.52
N TYR A 194 -11.77 -3.45 26.67
CA TYR A 194 -12.99 -2.68 26.87
C TYR A 194 -12.79 -1.21 26.52
N TYR A 195 -11.76 -0.56 27.06
CA TYR A 195 -11.50 0.84 26.76
C TYR A 195 -11.09 1.08 25.31
N ALA A 196 -10.28 0.20 24.73
CA ALA A 196 -9.91 0.31 23.32
C ALA A 196 -11.15 0.27 22.40
N PHE A 197 -12.07 -0.68 22.62
CA PHE A 197 -13.30 -0.77 21.84
C PHE A 197 -14.24 0.41 22.07
N GLN A 198 -14.33 0.94 23.30
CA GLN A 198 -15.09 2.16 23.57
C GLN A 198 -14.54 3.36 22.79
N ILE A 199 -13.22 3.56 22.78
CA ILE A 199 -12.60 4.64 22.02
C ILE A 199 -12.89 4.46 20.53
N LEU A 200 -12.64 3.27 19.96
CA LEU A 200 -12.85 2.99 18.54
C LEU A 200 -14.31 3.19 18.11
N TYR A 201 -15.27 2.68 18.90
CA TYR A 201 -16.69 2.75 18.56
C TYR A 201 -17.24 4.18 18.59
N TRP A 202 -16.90 4.95 19.64
CA TRP A 202 -17.45 6.29 19.84
C TRP A 202 -16.74 7.38 19.03
N THR A 203 -15.44 7.22 18.77
CA THR A 203 -14.65 8.23 18.04
C THR A 203 -14.56 7.92 16.54
N GLY A 204 -14.69 6.66 16.14
CA GLY A 204 -14.48 6.24 14.76
C GLY A 204 -13.03 6.44 14.28
N ILE A 205 -12.05 6.52 15.20
CA ILE A 205 -10.64 6.58 14.84
C ILE A 205 -10.22 5.21 14.24
N ARG A 206 -9.36 5.24 13.23
CA ARG A 206 -8.79 4.01 12.66
C ARG A 206 -7.73 3.48 13.62
N CYS A 207 -7.67 2.17 13.83
CA CYS A 207 -6.73 1.55 14.77
C CYS A 207 -5.24 1.94 14.52
N GLY A 208 -4.85 2.24 13.28
CA GLY A 208 -3.49 2.74 12.96
C GLY A 208 -3.28 4.25 13.14
N ASP A 209 -4.34 5.02 13.36
CA ASP A 209 -4.27 6.47 13.61
C ASP A 209 -4.11 6.80 15.11
N ASP A 210 -4.33 5.82 16.01
CA ASP A 210 -4.28 6.01 17.46
C ASP A 210 -2.89 6.48 17.92
N ASP A 211 -1.81 6.01 17.30
CA ASP A 211 -0.44 6.38 17.70
C ASP A 211 -0.09 7.85 17.43
N ASP A 212 -0.58 8.42 16.32
CA ASP A 212 -0.22 9.79 15.90
C ASP A 212 -1.26 10.84 16.32
N LYS A 213 -2.55 10.48 16.37
CA LYS A 213 -3.62 11.42 16.71
C LYS A 213 -3.80 11.59 18.22
N ILE A 214 -3.47 10.59 19.03
CA ILE A 214 -3.50 10.72 20.49
C ILE A 214 -2.35 11.64 20.99
N ARG A 215 -1.27 11.79 20.20
CA ARG A 215 -0.15 12.73 20.45
C ARG A 215 -0.48 14.22 20.22
N LEU A 216 -1.64 14.57 19.65
CA LEU A 216 -1.98 15.95 19.25
C LEU A 216 -2.20 16.96 20.39
N ASN A 217 -2.10 16.56 21.66
CA ASN A 217 -2.28 17.49 22.80
C ASN A 217 -0.99 17.85 23.57
N GLN A 218 0.20 17.44 23.11
CA GLN A 218 1.47 17.87 23.74
C GLN A 218 2.11 19.10 23.07
N ARG A 219 1.60 19.58 21.93
CA ARG A 219 2.04 20.84 21.31
C ARG A 219 0.82 21.74 21.10
N LYS A 220 0.93 23.03 21.46
CA LYS A 220 -0.07 24.05 21.10
C LYS A 220 -0.40 23.87 19.61
N PRO A 221 -1.68 23.77 19.22
CA PRO A 221 -2.04 23.60 17.82
C PRO A 221 -1.44 24.77 17.03
N SER A 222 -0.61 24.45 16.05
CA SER A 222 -0.11 25.44 15.08
C SER A 222 -1.33 26.09 14.42
N LYS A 223 -1.35 27.43 14.40
CA LYS A 223 -2.39 28.28 13.80
C LYS A 223 -2.71 27.94 12.34
N TYR A 224 -1.90 27.11 11.68
CA TYR A 224 -1.95 26.80 10.26
C TYR A 224 -2.24 25.32 9.91
N LYS A 225 -2.42 24.42 10.89
CA LYS A 225 -2.73 23.02 10.60
C LYS A 225 -4.22 22.76 10.86
N GLY A 226 -5.05 23.06 9.86
CA GLY A 226 -6.49 22.79 9.91
C GLY A 226 -6.76 21.32 10.28
N LEU A 227 -7.46 21.10 11.38
CA LEU A 227 -8.05 19.81 11.72
C LEU A 227 -9.23 19.55 10.78
N SER A 228 -8.91 19.22 9.54
CA SER A 228 -9.86 18.78 8.54
C SER A 228 -10.18 17.30 8.76
N ARG A 229 -11.44 17.05 9.14
CA ARG A 229 -12.24 15.80 9.02
C ARG A 229 -12.13 14.75 10.13
N PHE A 230 -12.90 14.95 11.20
CA PHE A 230 -13.46 13.86 12.01
C PHE A 230 -14.73 13.30 11.34
N GLY A 231 -14.55 12.42 10.35
CA GLY A 231 -15.60 11.51 9.84
C GLY A 231 -16.94 12.11 9.37
N PRO A 232 -17.89 11.28 8.92
CA PRO A 232 -19.24 11.70 8.53
C PRO A 232 -20.09 12.16 9.74
N GLU A 233 -21.08 13.03 9.55
CA GLU A 233 -21.98 13.63 10.57
C GLU A 233 -22.56 12.63 11.60
N LYS A 234 -22.76 11.37 11.21
CA LYS A 234 -23.22 10.30 12.11
C LYS A 234 -22.27 10.09 13.30
N ASN A 235 -20.97 10.40 13.15
CA ASN A 235 -20.01 10.37 14.25
C ASN A 235 -20.26 11.49 15.27
N LEU A 236 -20.65 12.69 14.83
CA LEU A 236 -20.99 13.81 15.73
C LEU A 236 -22.24 13.52 16.55
N GLN A 237 -23.26 12.90 15.95
CA GLN A 237 -24.46 12.47 16.67
C GLN A 237 -24.17 11.44 17.77
N ARG A 238 -23.26 10.49 17.50
CA ARG A 238 -22.79 9.50 18.48
C ARG A 238 -21.97 10.15 19.61
N ILE A 239 -21.07 11.08 19.28
CA ILE A 239 -20.32 11.87 20.26
C ILE A 239 -21.27 12.64 21.19
N ASN A 240 -22.33 13.26 20.64
CA ASN A 240 -23.33 13.97 21.43
C ASN A 240 -24.17 13.04 22.32
N LYS A 241 -24.48 11.82 21.88
CA LYS A 241 -25.17 10.80 22.69
C LYS A 241 -24.30 10.32 23.86
N PHE A 242 -23.01 10.03 23.61
CA PHE A 242 -22.04 9.69 24.65
C PHE A 242 -21.92 10.80 25.70
N MET A 243 -21.93 12.06 25.28
CA MET A 243 -21.89 13.23 26.19
C MET A 243 -23.14 13.36 27.08
N LYS A 244 -24.28 12.76 26.71
CA LYS A 244 -25.48 12.68 27.57
C LYS A 244 -25.40 11.52 28.58
N GLU A 245 -24.76 10.42 28.22
CA GLU A 245 -24.52 9.25 29.10
C GLU A 245 -23.33 9.45 30.08
N ARG A 246 -22.65 10.60 29.97
CA ARG A 246 -21.54 11.14 30.78
C ARG A 246 -21.63 10.91 32.30
N PRO A 247 -22.78 11.01 33.00
CA PRO A 247 -22.81 10.87 34.47
C PRO A 247 -22.48 9.46 34.98
N ILE A 248 -22.73 8.42 34.17
CA ILE A 248 -22.56 7.02 34.57
C ILE A 248 -21.12 6.56 34.32
N PHE A 249 -20.52 7.02 33.21
CA PHE A 249 -19.17 6.64 32.80
C PHE A 249 -18.09 7.12 33.78
N TYR A 250 -18.18 8.35 34.30
CA TYR A 250 -17.16 8.91 35.19
C TYR A 250 -17.29 8.47 36.66
N LYS A 251 -18.49 8.14 37.15
CA LYS A 251 -18.71 7.74 38.55
C LYS A 251 -17.98 6.44 38.91
N ASN A 252 -17.87 5.50 37.97
CA ASN A 252 -17.22 4.20 38.18
C ASN A 252 -15.70 4.21 37.93
N LEU A 253 -15.12 5.34 37.49
CA LEU A 253 -13.76 5.43 36.94
C LEU A 253 -12.75 6.18 37.84
N ILE A 254 -13.19 6.71 38.99
CA ILE A 254 -12.37 7.55 39.89
C ILE A 254 -11.31 6.74 40.67
N GLN A 255 -11.30 5.40 40.58
CA GLN A 255 -10.40 4.52 41.35
C GLN A 255 -9.19 3.94 40.59
N MET A 256 -8.88 4.36 39.36
CA MET A 256 -7.78 3.77 38.56
C MET A 256 -6.47 4.58 38.50
N LYS A 257 -5.34 3.86 38.30
CA LYS A 257 -3.95 4.35 38.23
C LYS A 257 -3.73 5.48 37.20
N GLU A 258 -2.77 6.37 37.51
CA GLU A 258 -2.50 7.67 36.86
C GLU A 258 -2.42 7.66 35.33
N ASN A 259 -1.90 6.58 34.72
CA ASN A 259 -1.73 6.50 33.26
C ASN A 259 -3.07 6.53 32.49
N PHE A 260 -4.16 5.99 33.05
CA PHE A 260 -5.47 6.00 32.39
C PHE A 260 -6.18 7.36 32.50
N ARG A 261 -5.94 8.08 33.61
CA ARG A 261 -6.44 9.43 33.84
C ARG A 261 -5.90 10.42 32.79
N PHE A 262 -4.69 10.16 32.29
CA PHE A 262 -4.06 10.90 31.20
C PHE A 262 -4.79 10.72 29.87
N TYR A 263 -5.07 9.49 29.44
CA TYR A 263 -5.80 9.22 28.19
C TYR A 263 -7.23 9.80 28.21
N LEU A 264 -7.92 9.75 29.35
CA LEU A 264 -9.24 10.36 29.53
C LEU A 264 -9.20 11.90 29.50
N ARG A 265 -8.13 12.52 30.00
CA ARG A 265 -7.88 13.97 29.87
C ARG A 265 -7.64 14.37 28.41
N CYS A 266 -6.85 13.60 27.67
CA CYS A 266 -6.65 13.81 26.24
C CYS A 266 -7.98 13.70 25.47
N PHE A 267 -8.82 12.71 25.82
CA PHE A 267 -10.15 12.52 25.27
C PHE A 267 -11.10 13.70 25.58
N TYR A 268 -11.11 14.21 26.82
CA TYR A 268 -11.86 15.41 27.21
C TYR A 268 -11.43 16.65 26.41
N CYS A 269 -10.13 16.83 26.20
CA CYS A 269 -9.61 17.96 25.42
C CYS A 269 -10.02 17.87 23.94
N ILE A 270 -9.93 16.69 23.33
CA ILE A 270 -10.33 16.47 21.93
C ILE A 270 -11.83 16.71 21.73
N THR A 271 -12.67 16.09 22.57
CA THR A 271 -14.13 16.23 22.47
C THR A 271 -14.61 17.67 22.72
N LYS A 272 -14.00 18.38 23.69
CA LYS A 272 -14.32 19.79 23.97
C LYS A 272 -13.96 20.72 22.80
N VAL A 273 -12.81 20.50 22.16
CA VAL A 273 -12.39 21.29 20.98
C VAL A 273 -13.34 21.05 19.80
N VAL A 274 -13.72 19.80 19.54
CA VAL A 274 -14.67 19.45 18.46
C VAL A 274 -16.03 20.10 18.68
N ILE A 275 -16.55 20.11 19.92
CA ILE A 275 -17.85 20.72 20.24
C ILE A 275 -17.79 22.25 20.09
N LEU A 276 -16.72 22.89 20.57
CA LEU A 276 -16.56 24.34 20.43
C LEU A 276 -16.48 24.76 18.96
N GLN A 277 -15.80 23.95 18.13
CA GLN A 277 -15.68 24.22 16.70
C GLN A 277 -17.00 24.01 15.95
N PHE A 278 -17.73 22.93 16.21
CA PHE A 278 -19.07 22.68 15.67
C PHE A 278 -20.07 23.80 16.06
N ASN A 279 -20.03 24.25 17.32
CA ASN A 279 -20.88 25.35 17.77
C ASN A 279 -20.47 26.70 17.16
N SER A 280 -19.19 26.90 16.83
CA SER A 280 -18.72 28.12 16.15
C SER A 280 -19.11 28.15 14.67
N GLU A 281 -19.03 27.00 13.98
CA GLU A 281 -19.42 26.85 12.57
C GLU A 281 -20.93 27.05 12.38
N ASN A 282 -21.76 26.47 13.27
CA ASN A 282 -23.21 26.69 13.26
C ASN A 282 -23.61 28.15 13.60
N ARG A 283 -22.84 28.85 14.45
CA ARG A 283 -23.07 30.28 14.73
C ARG A 283 -22.73 31.15 13.52
N THR A 284 -21.70 30.81 12.75
CA THR A 284 -21.36 31.54 11.52
C THR A 284 -22.35 31.30 10.37
N GLU A 285 -22.99 30.13 10.30
CA GLU A 285 -24.07 29.88 9.33
C GLU A 285 -25.37 30.61 9.69
N LEU A 286 -25.73 30.67 10.97
CA LEU A 286 -26.88 31.45 11.45
C LEU A 286 -26.68 32.98 11.29
N ALA A 287 -25.44 33.47 11.38
CA ALA A 287 -25.12 34.89 11.16
C ALA A 287 -25.02 35.28 9.67
N ARG A 288 -24.96 34.30 8.75
CA ARG A 288 -24.99 34.55 7.28
C ARG A 288 -26.39 34.50 6.69
N ASN A 289 -27.33 33.87 7.40
CA ASN A 289 -28.72 33.69 6.98
C ASN A 289 -29.71 34.59 7.75
N GLY A 290 -29.19 35.60 8.48
CA GLY A 290 -29.97 36.62 9.18
C GLY A 290 -29.73 38.00 8.58
#